data_AF-A0A973IYU4-F1
#
_entry.id   AF-A0A973IYU4-F1
#
_cell.length_a   1.000
_cell.length_b   1.000
_cell.length_c   1.000
_cell.angle_alpha   90.00
_cell.angle_beta   90.00
_cell.angle_gamma   90.00
#
_symmetry.space_group_name_H-M   'P 1'
#
loop_
_entity.id
_entity.type
_entity.pdbx_description
1 polymer ?
#
loop_
_entity_poly.entity_id
_entity_poly.type
_entity_poly.pdbx_seq_one_letter_code
_entity_poly.pdbx_strand_id
1 'polypeptide(L)'
;MTPITDLTLLTQSLEQFQKITIDDKLIFISVLDSWQIDDNTGFSSGQIGIENDYTGKLVYIFAENLLIATSNPVKFKGGSVSTYSMTVHGEGIFDVSGNAGKGSLKNLDPKKNGENGTAGENSGNLNLYLELAGIENPCFRVVARGGKGGAGQDCPDIPTSKETGDGSIGGNGGNGG
;
A
#
# COMPACT_ATOMS: atom_id res chain seq x y z
N MET A 1 -19.45 8.31 -23.84
CA MET A 1 -19.33 8.10 -22.38
C MET A 1 -19.59 6.64 -22.12
N THR A 2 -18.57 5.89 -21.69
CA THR A 2 -18.73 4.49 -21.30
C THR A 2 -19.36 4.47 -19.90
N PRO A 3 -20.48 3.74 -19.69
CA PRO A 3 -21.09 3.67 -18.37
C PRO A 3 -20.13 3.00 -17.38
N ILE A 4 -20.04 3.53 -16.16
CA ILE A 4 -19.31 2.90 -15.05
C ILE A 4 -20.14 1.68 -14.65
N THR A 5 -19.64 0.47 -14.95
CA THR A 5 -20.37 -0.79 -14.73
C THR A 5 -20.13 -1.42 -13.37
N ASP A 6 -19.11 -0.96 -12.62
CA ASP A 6 -18.70 -1.56 -11.35
C ASP A 6 -18.83 -0.59 -10.15
N LEU A 7 -19.94 0.16 -10.08
CA LEU A 7 -20.25 0.95 -8.88
C LEU A 7 -21.04 0.09 -7.89
N THR A 8 -20.35 -0.47 -6.90
CA THR A 8 -21.00 -1.10 -5.74
C THR A 8 -21.17 -0.07 -4.64
N LEU A 9 -22.39 0.41 -4.43
CA LEU A 9 -22.74 1.20 -3.25
C LEU A 9 -23.10 0.23 -2.12
N LEU A 10 -22.19 0.05 -1.18
CA LEU A 10 -22.47 -0.67 0.07
C LEU A 10 -22.99 0.38 1.07
N THR A 11 -24.29 0.34 1.36
CA THR A 11 -24.90 1.15 2.41
C THR A 11 -25.74 0.26 3.31
N GLN A 12 -25.29 0.04 4.54
CA GLN A 12 -26.14 -0.43 5.63
C GLN A 12 -26.35 0.71 6.63
N SER A 13 -27.50 0.76 7.30
CA SER A 13 -27.88 1.87 8.20
C SER A 13 -27.02 2.00 9.47
N LEU A 14 -25.94 1.22 9.59
CA LEU A 14 -25.04 1.16 10.74
C LEU A 14 -23.56 1.34 10.35
N GLU A 15 -23.26 1.73 9.10
CA GLU A 15 -21.89 1.91 8.64
C GLU A 15 -21.32 3.28 9.07
N GLN A 16 -20.10 3.27 9.60
CA GLN A 16 -19.38 4.50 10.00
C GLN A 16 -18.88 5.31 8.79
N PHE A 17 -18.83 4.70 7.61
CA PHE A 17 -18.40 5.30 6.36
C PHE A 17 -18.98 4.54 5.16
N GLN A 18 -19.03 5.19 4.00
CA GLN A 18 -19.31 4.58 2.70
C GLN A 18 -18.00 4.27 1.98
N LYS A 19 -17.87 3.04 1.45
CA LYS A 19 -16.76 2.62 0.60
C LYS A 19 -17.20 2.58 -0.86
N ILE A 20 -16.51 3.33 -1.71
CA ILE A 20 -16.70 3.31 -3.16
C ILE A 20 -15.42 2.77 -3.79
N THR A 21 -15.55 1.76 -4.65
CA THR A 21 -14.42 1.19 -5.40
C THR A 21 -14.56 1.56 -6.87
N ILE A 22 -13.51 2.13 -7.45
CA ILE A 22 -13.43 2.48 -8.87
C ILE A 22 -12.04 2.05 -9.35
N ASP A 23 -11.96 0.93 -10.08
CA ASP A 23 -10.70 0.33 -10.55
C ASP A 23 -9.71 0.01 -9.40
N ASP A 24 -8.60 0.74 -9.36
CA ASP A 24 -7.55 0.69 -8.35
C ASP A 24 -7.76 1.68 -7.20
N LYS A 25 -8.86 2.46 -7.23
CA LYS A 25 -9.16 3.49 -6.24
C LYS A 25 -10.20 3.00 -5.23
N LEU A 26 -9.92 3.29 -3.96
CA LEU A 26 -10.81 3.12 -2.84
C LEU A 26 -11.10 4.50 -2.26
N ILE A 27 -12.39 4.86 -2.23
CA ILE A 27 -12.85 6.13 -1.68
C ILE A 27 -13.68 5.81 -0.44
N PHE A 28 -13.29 6.39 0.68
CA PHE A 28 -13.95 6.26 1.96
C PHE A 28 -14.53 7.62 2.35
N ILE A 29 -15.84 7.67 2.57
CA ILE A 29 -16.55 8.87 2.98
C ILE A 29 -17.20 8.58 4.32
N SER A 30 -16.75 9.24 5.38
CA SER A 30 -17.36 9.06 6.69
C SER A 30 -18.82 9.51 6.69
N VAL A 31 -19.66 8.73 7.37
CA VAL A 31 -21.08 9.05 7.61
C VAL A 31 -21.25 9.71 8.99
N LEU A 32 -20.26 9.59 9.86
CA LEU A 32 -20.27 10.13 11.22
C LEU A 32 -19.34 11.35 11.30
N ASP A 33 -19.61 12.24 12.25
CA ASP A 33 -18.73 13.38 12.52
C ASP A 33 -17.33 12.91 12.96
N SER A 34 -17.22 11.73 13.58
CA SER A 34 -15.95 11.14 14.00
C SER A 34 -15.84 9.70 13.51
N TRP A 35 -14.75 9.42 12.80
CA TRP A 35 -14.41 8.09 12.32
C TRP A 35 -13.07 7.62 12.90
N GLN A 36 -13.06 6.37 13.37
CA GLN A 36 -11.89 5.73 13.94
C GLN A 36 -11.35 4.64 13.00
N ILE A 37 -10.04 4.67 12.76
CA ILE A 37 -9.27 3.58 12.15
C ILE A 37 -8.50 2.90 13.29
N ASP A 38 -8.84 1.65 13.60
CA ASP A 38 -8.16 0.87 14.64
C ASP A 38 -7.94 -0.59 14.21
N ASP A 39 -7.14 -1.33 14.98
CA ASP A 39 -6.82 -2.75 14.72
C ASP A 39 -8.06 -3.67 14.79
N ASN A 40 -9.16 -3.23 15.41
CA ASN A 40 -10.41 -3.98 15.55
C ASN A 40 -11.41 -3.67 14.43
N THR A 41 -11.15 -2.69 13.55
CA THR A 41 -11.98 -2.42 12.37
C THR A 41 -11.86 -3.49 11.27
N GLY A 42 -10.98 -4.49 11.41
CA GLY A 42 -11.02 -5.73 10.63
C GLY A 42 -12.01 -6.73 11.22
N PHE A 43 -13.16 -6.99 10.59
CA PHE A 43 -14.27 -7.67 11.26
C PHE A 43 -14.25 -9.20 11.24
N SER A 44 -14.31 -9.79 12.43
CA SER A 44 -14.88 -11.12 12.67
C SER A 44 -16.42 -11.12 12.82
N SER A 45 -17.11 -9.99 12.57
CA SER A 45 -18.58 -9.93 12.71
C SER A 45 -19.36 -8.98 11.77
N GLY A 46 -18.82 -8.63 10.59
CA GLY A 46 -19.63 -8.07 9.50
C GLY A 46 -19.87 -6.55 9.45
N GLN A 47 -18.96 -5.71 9.95
CA GLN A 47 -18.92 -4.28 9.57
C GLN A 47 -17.74 -4.05 8.60
N ILE A 48 -17.96 -3.17 7.63
CA ILE A 48 -16.98 -2.82 6.59
C ILE A 48 -16.02 -1.83 7.23
N GLY A 49 -14.75 -2.19 7.38
CA GLY A 49 -13.66 -1.35 7.91
C GLY A 49 -12.58 -1.02 6.88
N ILE A 50 -11.66 -0.12 7.23
CA ILE A 50 -10.39 0.03 6.50
C ILE A 50 -9.52 -1.19 6.85
N GLU A 51 -9.13 -1.97 5.85
CA GLU A 51 -8.06 -2.94 5.99
C GLU A 51 -6.75 -2.16 6.14
N ASN A 52 -5.87 -2.60 7.05
CA ASN A 52 -4.55 -1.99 7.19
C ASN A 52 -3.63 -2.26 5.98
N ASP A 53 -4.08 -3.08 5.01
CA ASP A 53 -3.32 -3.40 3.81
C ASP A 53 -4.15 -3.21 2.53
N TYR A 54 -3.93 -2.08 1.87
CA TYR A 54 -4.41 -1.76 0.53
C TYR A 54 -3.25 -1.61 -0.45
N THR A 55 -2.22 -2.47 -0.31
CA THR A 55 -1.05 -2.46 -1.18
C THR A 55 -1.46 -2.46 -2.65
N GLY A 56 -0.90 -1.51 -3.42
CA GLY A 56 -1.20 -1.34 -4.84
C GLY A 56 -2.47 -0.54 -5.16
N LYS A 57 -3.24 -0.09 -4.17
CA LYS A 57 -4.45 0.72 -4.37
C LYS A 57 -4.23 2.20 -4.08
N LEU A 58 -5.00 3.06 -4.73
CA LEU A 58 -5.11 4.47 -4.37
C LEU A 58 -6.22 4.65 -3.33
N VAL A 59 -5.92 5.27 -2.19
CA VAL A 59 -6.87 5.42 -1.07
C VAL A 59 -7.19 6.88 -0.82
N TYR A 60 -8.48 7.21 -0.83
CA TYR A 60 -9.00 8.54 -0.56
C TYR A 60 -9.91 8.49 0.66
N ILE A 61 -9.57 9.24 1.70
CA ILE A 61 -10.30 9.29 2.96
C ILE A 61 -10.88 10.69 3.14
N PHE A 62 -12.19 10.77 3.31
CA PHE A 62 -12.93 11.99 3.59
C PHE A 62 -13.70 11.80 4.90
N ALA A 63 -13.35 12.56 5.93
CA ALA A 63 -13.98 12.49 7.24
C ALA A 63 -13.95 13.85 7.92
N GLU A 64 -14.95 14.19 8.73
CA GLU A 64 -14.88 15.44 9.51
C GLU A 64 -13.80 15.32 10.59
N ASN A 65 -13.89 14.32 11.48
CA ASN A 65 -12.84 14.03 12.45
C ASN A 65 -12.31 12.60 12.24
N LEU A 66 -10.99 12.45 12.17
CA LEU A 66 -10.32 11.17 12.00
C LEU A 66 -9.47 10.81 13.23
N LEU A 67 -9.76 9.68 13.86
CA LEU A 67 -8.94 9.08 14.90
C LEU A 67 -8.17 7.88 14.34
N ILE A 68 -6.83 7.96 14.38
CA ILE A 68 -5.95 6.84 14.02
C ILE A 68 -5.49 6.16 15.31
N ALA A 69 -6.03 4.98 15.59
CA ALA A 69 -5.77 4.19 16.79
C ALA A 69 -5.40 2.74 16.41
N THR A 70 -4.53 2.57 15.41
CA THR A 70 -4.03 1.29 14.92
C THR A 70 -2.55 1.13 15.26
N SER A 71 -2.14 -0.08 15.66
CA SER A 71 -0.73 -0.45 15.86
C SER A 71 -0.05 -0.89 14.57
N ASN A 72 -0.83 -1.20 13.53
CA ASN A 72 -0.32 -1.58 12.21
C ASN A 72 -0.33 -0.38 11.24
N PRO A 73 0.69 -0.23 10.38
CA PRO A 73 0.66 0.77 9.33
C PRO A 73 -0.54 0.57 8.41
N VAL A 74 -1.20 1.68 8.05
CA VAL A 74 -2.21 1.69 6.97
C VAL A 74 -1.45 1.80 5.66
N LYS A 75 -1.37 0.69 4.92
CA LYS A 75 -0.59 0.57 3.68
C LYS A 75 -1.44 0.84 2.45
N PHE A 76 -0.96 1.67 1.53
CA PHE A 76 -1.60 1.87 0.22
C PHE A 76 -0.61 2.43 -0.78
N LYS A 77 -0.90 2.36 -2.09
CA LYS A 77 0.04 2.89 -3.10
C LYS A 77 0.16 4.41 -3.04
N GLY A 78 -0.93 5.11 -2.79
CA GLY A 78 -0.96 6.56 -2.64
C GLY A 78 -2.39 7.08 -2.49
N GLY A 79 -2.57 8.40 -2.38
CA GLY A 79 -3.89 9.01 -2.37
C GLY A 79 -3.97 10.24 -1.48
N SER A 80 -5.14 10.43 -0.85
CA SER A 80 -5.41 11.65 -0.08
C SER A 80 -6.19 11.36 1.20
N VAL A 81 -5.84 12.06 2.27
CA VAL A 81 -6.65 12.15 3.49
C VAL A 81 -7.09 13.60 3.63
N SER A 82 -8.40 13.82 3.65
CA SER A 82 -9.01 15.14 3.81
C SER A 82 -9.89 15.12 5.04
N THR A 83 -9.50 15.89 6.06
CA THR A 83 -10.23 15.92 7.33
C THR A 83 -10.19 17.28 8.01
N TYR A 84 -11.26 17.63 8.72
CA TYR A 84 -11.28 18.84 9.54
C TYR A 84 -10.32 18.67 10.70
N SER A 85 -10.39 17.56 11.45
CA SER A 85 -9.39 17.28 12.49
C SER A 85 -8.88 15.85 12.48
N MET A 86 -7.61 15.69 12.89
CA MET A 86 -6.97 14.38 12.98
C MET A 86 -6.29 14.21 14.33
N THR A 87 -6.61 13.10 15.01
CA THR A 87 -6.00 12.69 16.26
C THR A 87 -5.36 11.32 16.09
N VAL A 88 -4.24 11.10 16.76
CA VAL A 88 -3.49 9.84 16.69
C VAL A 88 -3.29 9.30 18.10
N HIS A 89 -3.66 8.04 18.31
CA HIS A 89 -3.38 7.31 19.54
C HIS A 89 -2.21 6.34 19.30
N GLY A 90 -1.07 6.60 19.95
CA GLY A 90 0.17 5.84 19.70
C GLY A 90 0.97 6.39 18.51
N GLU A 91 1.46 5.50 17.64
CA GLU A 91 2.14 5.86 16.40
C GLU A 91 1.24 5.56 15.19
N GLY A 92 0.57 6.59 14.66
CA GLY A 92 -0.21 6.45 13.43
C GLY A 92 0.74 6.40 12.23
N ILE A 93 0.77 5.30 11.48
CA ILE A 93 1.67 5.15 10.34
C ILE A 93 0.88 5.01 9.04
N PHE A 94 1.13 5.89 8.09
CA PHE A 94 0.73 5.74 6.69
C PHE A 94 1.93 5.24 5.89
N ASP A 95 1.81 4.08 5.24
CA ASP A 95 2.89 3.49 4.46
C ASP A 95 2.52 3.47 2.98
N VAL A 96 3.20 4.33 2.22
CA VAL A 96 3.09 4.46 0.77
C VAL A 96 4.30 3.92 0.03
N SER A 97 5.02 2.99 0.66
CA SER A 97 6.21 2.38 0.09
C SER A 97 5.91 1.57 -1.18
N GLY A 98 6.87 1.56 -2.10
CA GLY A 98 6.81 0.76 -3.31
C GLY A 98 7.03 -0.72 -3.03
N ASN A 99 6.39 -1.58 -3.83
CA ASN A 99 6.58 -3.02 -3.74
C ASN A 99 8.00 -3.42 -4.13
N ALA A 100 8.52 -4.44 -3.46
CA ALA A 100 9.75 -5.07 -3.89
C ALA A 100 9.60 -5.69 -5.28
N GLY A 101 10.65 -5.59 -6.07
CA GLY A 101 10.80 -6.32 -7.32
C GLY A 101 10.87 -7.82 -7.05
N LYS A 102 10.39 -8.60 -8.00
CA LYS A 102 10.43 -10.05 -7.95
C LYS A 102 11.84 -10.52 -8.28
N GLY A 103 12.41 -11.34 -7.40
CA GLY A 103 13.58 -12.12 -7.76
C GLY A 103 13.21 -13.14 -8.84
N SER A 104 14.17 -13.46 -9.69
CA SER A 104 14.03 -14.58 -10.61
C SER A 104 14.11 -15.90 -9.86
N LEU A 105 13.39 -16.93 -10.33
CA LEU A 105 13.46 -18.29 -9.75
C LEU A 105 14.86 -18.87 -9.93
N LYS A 106 15.21 -20.01 -9.34
CA LYS A 106 16.53 -20.62 -9.59
C LYS A 106 16.66 -21.04 -11.06
N ASN A 107 17.79 -20.71 -11.72
CA ASN A 107 18.09 -21.25 -13.04
C ASN A 107 18.39 -22.76 -12.92
N LEU A 108 17.62 -23.59 -13.62
CA LEU A 108 17.79 -25.05 -13.66
C LEU A 108 18.44 -25.53 -14.95
N ASP A 109 18.57 -24.66 -15.96
CA ASP A 109 19.19 -25.00 -17.24
C ASP A 109 20.59 -24.38 -17.33
N PRO A 110 21.65 -25.19 -17.19
CA PRO A 110 23.01 -24.70 -17.20
C PRO A 110 23.48 -24.08 -18.51
N LYS A 111 22.76 -24.29 -19.61
CA LYS A 111 23.12 -23.75 -20.93
C LYS A 111 22.44 -22.41 -21.22
N LYS A 112 21.59 -21.93 -20.32
CA LYS A 112 20.88 -20.67 -20.45
C LYS A 112 21.45 -19.65 -19.50
N ASN A 113 21.56 -18.41 -19.98
CA ASN A 113 21.83 -17.28 -19.12
C ASN A 113 20.72 -17.12 -18.09
N GLY A 114 21.08 -16.66 -16.90
CA GLY A 114 20.11 -16.33 -15.87
C GLY A 114 19.12 -15.25 -16.32
N GLU A 115 17.92 -15.28 -15.76
CA GLU A 115 16.91 -14.24 -15.90
C GLU A 115 17.14 -13.11 -14.90
N ASN A 116 17.12 -11.87 -15.39
CA ASN A 116 17.24 -10.68 -14.54
C ASN A 116 16.09 -10.56 -13.54
N GLY A 117 16.39 -10.09 -12.33
CA GLY A 117 15.35 -9.71 -11.37
C GLY A 117 14.57 -8.48 -11.83
N THR A 118 13.32 -8.33 -11.41
CA THR A 118 12.52 -7.15 -11.79
C THR A 118 12.87 -5.94 -10.93
N ALA A 119 12.66 -4.74 -11.46
CA ALA A 119 12.80 -3.52 -10.68
C ALA A 119 11.80 -3.49 -9.51
N GLY A 120 12.20 -2.84 -8.41
CA GLY A 120 11.30 -2.43 -7.34
C GLY A 120 10.48 -1.22 -7.77
N GLU A 121 9.27 -1.09 -7.24
CA GLU A 121 8.42 0.05 -7.55
C GLU A 121 8.87 1.31 -6.79
N ASN A 122 8.64 2.49 -7.35
CA ASN A 122 8.78 3.73 -6.59
C ASN A 122 7.75 3.76 -5.44
N SER A 123 8.03 4.50 -4.38
CA SER A 123 6.97 4.91 -3.44
C SER A 123 5.89 5.70 -4.18
N GLY A 124 4.69 5.74 -3.60
CA GLY A 124 3.70 6.73 -4.04
C GLY A 124 3.62 7.91 -3.10
N ASN A 125 2.51 8.63 -3.20
CA ASN A 125 2.31 9.94 -2.60
C ASN A 125 1.11 9.92 -1.67
N LEU A 126 1.21 10.61 -0.54
CA LEU A 126 0.09 10.92 0.34
C LEU A 126 -0.12 12.43 0.38
N ASN A 127 -1.31 12.89 -0.02
CA ASN A 127 -1.72 14.27 0.20
C ASN A 127 -2.54 14.35 1.49
N LEU A 128 -2.14 15.22 2.41
CA LEU A 128 -2.87 15.45 3.65
C LEU A 128 -3.46 16.86 3.65
N TYR A 129 -4.78 16.95 3.72
CA TYR A 129 -5.52 18.20 3.89
C TYR A 129 -6.13 18.18 5.29
N LEU A 130 -5.60 19.02 6.17
CA LEU A 130 -5.94 19.07 7.59
C LEU A 130 -6.24 20.52 7.98
N GLU A 131 -7.46 20.79 8.44
CA GLU A 131 -7.84 22.14 8.87
C GLU A 131 -7.37 22.42 10.31
N LEU A 132 -7.52 21.44 11.19
CA LEU A 132 -7.13 21.49 12.59
C LEU A 132 -6.35 20.22 12.96
N ALA A 133 -5.03 20.33 13.02
CA ALA A 133 -4.27 19.39 13.84
C ALA A 133 -4.68 19.59 15.30
N GLY A 134 -4.96 18.52 16.04
CA GLY A 134 -5.32 18.64 17.46
C GLY A 134 -4.36 19.52 18.27
N ILE A 135 -4.78 19.93 19.47
CA ILE A 135 -3.96 20.77 20.37
C ILE A 135 -2.63 20.07 20.74
N GLU A 136 -2.60 18.74 20.68
CA GLU A 136 -1.39 17.93 20.78
C GLU A 136 -0.83 17.68 19.37
N ASN A 137 0.49 17.82 19.22
CA ASN A 137 1.18 17.59 17.94
C ASN A 137 0.73 16.25 17.34
N PRO A 138 0.21 16.22 16.09
CA PRO A 138 -0.26 14.98 15.50
C PRO A 138 0.95 14.05 15.30
N CYS A 139 1.07 13.03 16.14
CA CYS A 139 2.14 12.03 16.10
C CYS A 139 1.85 10.96 15.04
N PHE A 140 1.67 11.36 13.78
CA PHE A 140 1.68 10.41 12.66
C PHE A 140 3.03 10.43 11.94
N ARG A 141 3.33 9.32 11.28
CA ARG A 141 4.49 9.14 10.43
C ARG A 141 4.05 8.68 9.05
N VAL A 142 4.65 9.26 8.03
CA VAL A 142 4.52 8.76 6.65
C VAL A 142 5.80 8.00 6.30
N VAL A 143 5.65 6.81 5.75
CA VAL A 143 6.75 6.00 5.23
C VAL A 143 6.60 5.90 3.72
N ALA A 144 7.56 6.44 2.98
CA ALA A 144 7.54 6.50 1.51
C ALA A 144 8.85 5.95 0.92
N ARG A 145 9.10 4.65 1.11
CA ARG A 145 10.35 4.02 0.63
C ARG A 145 10.15 3.44 -0.76
N GLY A 146 11.16 3.58 -1.62
CA GLY A 146 11.23 2.80 -2.85
C GLY A 146 11.35 1.30 -2.55
N GLY A 147 10.75 0.48 -3.40
CA GLY A 147 10.83 -0.96 -3.31
C GLY A 147 12.23 -1.46 -3.62
N LYS A 148 12.69 -2.50 -2.91
CA LYS A 148 13.96 -3.15 -3.22
C LYS A 148 13.89 -3.81 -4.61
N GLY A 149 14.95 -3.72 -5.41
CA GLY A 149 15.05 -4.48 -6.66
C GLY A 149 15.13 -5.99 -6.43
N GLY A 150 14.57 -6.77 -7.35
CA GLY A 150 14.61 -8.23 -7.31
C GLY A 150 16.01 -8.77 -7.59
N ALA A 151 16.39 -9.88 -6.97
CA ALA A 151 17.66 -10.54 -7.30
C ALA A 151 17.62 -11.18 -8.70
N GLY A 152 18.73 -11.10 -9.44
CA GLY A 152 18.92 -11.90 -10.64
C GLY A 152 19.19 -13.36 -10.30
N GLN A 153 19.02 -14.24 -11.28
CA GLN A 153 19.47 -15.62 -11.21
C GLN A 153 20.99 -15.75 -11.17
N ASP A 154 21.48 -16.55 -10.23
CA ASP A 154 22.84 -17.07 -10.24
C ASP A 154 23.01 -18.14 -11.33
N CYS A 155 24.25 -18.32 -11.79
CA CYS A 155 24.60 -19.46 -12.63
C CYS A 155 24.46 -20.76 -11.81
N PRO A 156 23.84 -21.83 -12.34
CA PRO A 156 23.84 -23.12 -11.66
C PRO A 156 25.26 -23.69 -11.58
N ASP A 157 25.68 -24.17 -10.41
CA ASP A 157 26.97 -24.81 -10.21
C ASP A 157 27.09 -26.08 -11.08
N ILE A 158 28.06 -26.12 -12.00
CA ILE A 158 28.40 -27.32 -12.77
C ILE A 158 29.92 -27.51 -12.81
N PRO A 159 30.43 -28.75 -12.75
CA PRO A 159 31.85 -29.05 -12.95
C PRO A 159 32.37 -28.68 -14.36
N THR A 160 32.93 -27.48 -14.46
CA THR A 160 34.07 -26.92 -15.26
C THR A 160 34.42 -27.41 -16.67
N SER A 161 33.66 -28.30 -17.32
CA SER A 161 34.03 -28.88 -18.63
C SER A 161 33.03 -28.62 -19.76
N LYS A 162 31.99 -27.83 -19.54
CA LYS A 162 30.96 -27.50 -20.56
C LYS A 162 30.69 -26.01 -20.57
N GLU A 163 30.37 -25.46 -21.73
CA GLU A 163 29.84 -24.09 -21.87
C GLU A 163 28.67 -23.91 -20.91
N THR A 164 28.80 -22.97 -19.99
CA THR A 164 27.78 -22.60 -19.01
C THR A 164 27.19 -21.25 -19.39
N GLY A 165 25.90 -21.06 -19.13
CA GLY A 165 25.30 -19.73 -19.17
C GLY A 165 25.85 -18.85 -18.04
N ASP A 166 25.81 -17.54 -18.24
CA ASP A 166 26.24 -16.59 -17.21
C ASP A 166 25.13 -16.35 -16.18
N GLY A 167 25.53 -15.88 -14.99
CA GLY A 167 24.60 -15.25 -14.05
C GLY A 167 23.98 -13.98 -14.62
N SER A 168 22.95 -13.47 -13.96
CA SER A 168 22.19 -12.31 -14.42
C SER A 168 22.21 -11.17 -13.41
N ILE A 169 21.77 -10.00 -13.84
CA ILE A 169 21.78 -8.81 -12.99
C ILE A 169 20.51 -8.73 -12.13
N GLY A 170 20.64 -8.15 -10.94
CA GLY A 170 19.51 -7.73 -10.14
C GLY A 170 18.74 -6.58 -10.77
N GLY A 171 17.48 -6.44 -10.40
CA GLY A 171 16.67 -5.28 -10.73
C GLY A 171 17.10 -4.05 -9.92
N ASN A 172 16.84 -2.87 -10.47
CA ASN A 172 17.05 -1.62 -9.75
C ASN A 172 16.05 -1.47 -8.61
N GLY A 173 16.45 -0.76 -7.55
CA GLY A 173 15.49 -0.29 -6.53
C GLY A 173 14.59 0.80 -7.10
N GLY A 174 13.40 0.94 -6.51
CA GLY A 174 12.54 2.09 -6.75
C GLY A 174 13.04 3.33 -6.02
N ASN A 175 12.58 4.49 -6.46
CA ASN A 175 12.82 5.77 -5.80
C ASN A 175 11.91 5.92 -4.59
N GLY A 176 12.44 6.48 -3.50
CA GLY A 176 11.65 6.95 -2.36
C GLY A 176 11.15 8.38 -2.54
N GLY A 177 10.22 8.79 -1.68
CA GLY A 177 9.59 10.12 -1.64
C GLY A 177 9.81 10.81 -0.31
#